data_AF-A0A9Q4TED5-F1
#
_entry.id   AF-A0A9Q4TED5-F1
#
_cell.length_a   1.000
_cell.length_b   1.000
_cell.length_c   1.000
_cell.angle_alpha   90.00
_cell.angle_beta   90.00
_cell.angle_gamma   90.00
#
_symmetry.space_group_name_H-M   'P 1'
#
loop_
_entity.id
_entity.type
_entity.pdbx_description
1 polymer ?
#
loop_
_entity_poly.entity_id
_entity_poly.type
_entity_poly.pdbx_seq_one_letter_code
_entity_poly.pdbx_strand_id
1 'polypeptide(L)'
;MVPFKRVWEDAVTMVSKDEVKDVNIVETYNGGFVVAEENEDTEFINKDDFVYFWSKMICNNEVSKKEVENGRRLKYVYQIVKKLPYVSENSDSLKVID
;
A
#
# COMPACT_ATOMS: atom_id res chain seq x y z
N MET A 1 -4.69 6.91 -16.68
CA MET A 1 -3.75 5.99 -15.99
C MET A 1 -2.82 6.80 -15.10
N VAL A 2 -2.84 6.56 -13.79
CA VAL A 2 -1.96 7.26 -12.84
C VAL A 2 -0.53 6.70 -12.94
N PRO A 3 0.50 7.54 -13.20
CA PRO A 3 1.88 7.08 -13.25
C PRO A 3 2.33 6.55 -11.88
N PHE A 4 3.07 5.44 -11.86
CA PHE A 4 3.57 4.85 -10.62
C PHE A 4 4.36 5.83 -9.75
N LYS A 5 5.11 6.76 -10.37
CA LYS A 5 5.84 7.80 -9.63
C LYS A 5 4.91 8.59 -8.69
N ARG A 6 3.73 8.98 -9.18
CA ARG A 6 2.73 9.69 -8.39
C ARG A 6 2.16 8.79 -7.29
N VAL A 7 1.94 7.51 -7.57
CA VAL A 7 1.49 6.53 -6.56
C VAL A 7 2.43 6.43 -5.39
N TRP A 8 3.73 6.35 -5.66
CA TRP A 8 4.74 6.32 -4.63
C TRP A 8 4.82 7.64 -3.84
N GLU A 9 4.83 8.79 -4.54
CA GLU A 9 4.90 10.11 -3.91
C GLU A 9 3.69 10.40 -3.01
N ASP A 10 2.48 10.07 -3.47
CA ASP A 10 1.25 10.26 -2.70
C ASP A 10 1.22 9.33 -1.47
N ALA A 11 1.64 8.06 -1.62
CA ALA A 11 1.73 7.11 -0.51
C ALA A 11 2.74 7.54 0.56
N VAL A 12 3.95 7.93 0.17
CA VAL A 12 4.98 8.42 1.11
C VAL A 12 4.51 9.70 1.80
N THR A 13 3.85 10.60 1.07
CA THR A 13 3.30 11.83 1.64
C THR A 13 2.24 11.51 2.71
N MET A 14 1.31 10.60 2.43
CA MET A 14 0.29 10.17 3.39
C MET A 14 0.90 9.51 4.64
N VAL A 15 1.89 8.64 4.45
CA VAL A 15 2.63 8.01 5.56
C VAL A 15 3.32 9.07 6.42
N SER A 16 3.99 10.05 5.80
CA SER A 16 4.69 11.12 6.52
C SER A 16 3.77 12.06 7.31
N LYS A 17 2.48 12.12 6.94
CA LYS A 17 1.44 12.92 7.59
C LYS A 17 0.61 12.12 8.62
N ASP A 18 0.96 10.87 8.86
CA ASP A 18 0.21 9.97 9.76
C ASP A 18 -1.26 9.78 9.35
N GLU A 19 -1.53 9.77 8.03
CA GLU A 19 -2.88 9.60 7.48
C GLU A 19 -3.30 8.13 7.37
N VAL A 20 -2.38 7.18 7.61
CA VAL A 20 -2.62 5.73 7.51
C VAL A 20 -2.62 5.08 8.90
N LYS A 21 -3.70 5.30 9.65
CA LYS A 21 -3.86 4.81 11.03
C LYS A 21 -4.02 3.28 11.16
N ASP A 22 -4.36 2.62 10.06
CA ASP A 22 -4.58 1.17 10.00
C ASP A 22 -3.25 0.39 9.90
N VAL A 23 -2.10 1.08 9.85
CA VAL A 23 -0.76 0.49 9.75
C VAL A 23 0.14 1.10 10.82
N ASN A 24 0.74 0.25 11.66
CA ASN A 24 1.64 0.69 12.72
C ASN A 24 3.05 0.98 12.15
N ILE A 25 3.23 2.19 11.63
CA ILE A 25 4.50 2.64 11.04
C ILE A 25 5.37 3.21 12.16
N VAL A 26 6.53 2.57 12.41
CA VAL A 26 7.42 2.91 13.52
C VAL A 26 8.62 3.75 13.08
N GLU A 27 9.06 3.62 11.83
CA GLU A 27 10.18 4.38 11.28
C GLU A 27 9.99 4.67 9.78
N THR A 28 10.49 5.81 9.32
CA THR A 28 10.43 6.22 7.90
C THR A 28 11.82 6.56 7.38
N TYR A 29 12.06 6.19 6.12
CA TYR A 29 13.34 6.36 5.41
C TYR A 29 13.06 6.89 4.00
N ASN A 30 14.08 7.44 3.35
CA ASN A 30 13.94 7.91 1.96
C ASN A 30 13.49 6.81 0.97
N GLY A 31 13.75 5.54 1.29
CA GLY A 31 13.43 4.39 0.42
C GLY A 31 12.22 3.57 0.85
N GLY A 32 11.58 3.87 1.98
CA GLY A 32 10.57 3.00 2.57
C GLY A 32 10.29 3.29 4.03
N PHE A 33 9.58 2.40 4.69
CA PHE A 33 9.19 2.55 6.09
C PHE A 33 9.06 1.19 6.77
N VAL A 34 9.26 1.18 8.08
CA VAL A 34 9.17 -0.02 8.92
C VAL A 34 7.79 -0.08 9.53
N VAL A 35 7.13 -1.23 9.37
CA VAL A 35 5.85 -1.54 9.99
C VAL A 35 6.09 -2.58 11.08
N ALA A 36 5.52 -2.36 12.27
CA ALA A 36 5.59 -3.31 13.38
C ALA A 36 4.27 -4.08 13.53
N GLU A 37 4.37 -5.41 13.64
CA GLU A 37 3.27 -6.30 13.98
C GLU A 37 3.05 -6.32 15.51
N GLU A 38 1.90 -6.85 15.94
CA GLU A 38 1.56 -6.97 17.37
C GLU A 38 2.49 -7.95 18.12
N ASN A 39 3.18 -8.84 17.42
CA ASN A 39 4.06 -9.87 17.97
C ASN A 39 5.56 -9.48 17.98
N GLU A 40 5.88 -8.18 17.86
CA GLU A 40 7.24 -7.62 17.77
C GLU A 40 8.00 -7.91 16.45
N ASP A 41 7.38 -8.61 15.48
CA ASP A 41 7.96 -8.73 14.14
C ASP A 41 7.88 -7.39 13.40
N THR A 42 8.91 -7.08 12.61
CA THR A 42 8.95 -5.87 11.78
C THR A 42 9.14 -6.21 10.31
N GLU A 43 8.43 -5.50 9.44
CA GLU A 43 8.59 -5.59 7.99
C GLU A 43 9.00 -4.24 7.42
N PHE A 44 10.02 -4.24 6.55
CA PHE A 44 10.38 -3.05 5.79
C PHE A 44 9.62 -3.05 4.46
N ILE A 45 8.80 -2.02 4.27
CA ILE A 45 8.01 -1.80 3.06
C ILE A 45 8.72 -0.74 2.23
N ASN A 46 8.96 -1.04 0.95
CA ASN A 46 9.69 -0.16 0.06
C ASN A 46 8.96 0.08 -1.26
N LYS A 47 9.58 0.89 -2.12
CA LYS A 47 9.03 1.23 -3.43
C LYS A 47 8.70 0.02 -4.30
N ASP A 48 9.49 -1.06 -4.24
CA ASP A 48 9.29 -2.24 -5.09
C ASP A 48 8.03 -3.02 -4.71
N ASP A 49 7.70 -3.06 -3.41
CA ASP A 49 6.43 -3.64 -2.93
C ASP A 49 5.22 -2.90 -3.55
N PHE A 50 5.32 -1.57 -3.66
CA PHE A 50 4.32 -0.74 -4.33
C PHE A 50 4.31 -0.95 -5.85
N VAL A 51 5.48 -1.06 -6.49
CA VAL A 51 5.57 -1.35 -7.94
C VAL A 51 4.84 -2.64 -8.24
N TYR A 52 5.12 -3.69 -7.46
CA TYR A 52 4.51 -5.00 -7.64
C TYR A 52 2.99 -4.93 -7.46
N PHE A 53 2.52 -4.35 -6.36
CA PHE A 53 1.09 -4.22 -6.08
C PHE A 53 0.35 -3.41 -7.16
N TRP A 54 0.90 -2.25 -7.53
CA TRP A 54 0.28 -1.37 -8.51
C TRP A 54 0.23 -2.03 -9.89
N SER A 55 1.31 -2.69 -10.30
CA SER A 55 1.35 -3.44 -11.57
C SER A 55 0.30 -4.55 -11.59
N LYS A 56 0.15 -5.29 -10.48
CA LYS A 56 -0.88 -6.32 -10.35
C LYS A 56 -2.29 -5.73 -10.51
N MET A 57 -2.56 -4.59 -9.86
CA MET A 57 -3.87 -3.94 -9.94
C MET A 57 -4.20 -3.41 -11.33
N ILE A 58 -3.22 -2.87 -12.04
CA ILE A 58 -3.40 -2.42 -13.43
C ILE A 58 -3.63 -3.60 -14.38
N CYS A 59 -2.86 -4.69 -14.24
CA CYS A 59 -2.98 -5.85 -15.13
C CYS A 59 -4.28 -6.63 -14.91
N ASN A 60 -4.75 -6.72 -13.67
CA ASN A 60 -5.93 -7.52 -13.30
C ASN A 60 -7.21 -6.68 -13.20
N ASN A 61 -7.13 -5.36 -13.36
CA ASN A 61 -8.18 -4.37 -13.06
C ASN A 61 -8.66 -4.33 -11.60
N GLU A 62 -8.18 -5.24 -10.75
CA GLU A 62 -8.45 -5.26 -9.31
C GLU A 62 -7.38 -6.04 -8.54
N VAL A 63 -7.29 -5.77 -7.24
CA VAL A 63 -6.60 -6.65 -6.27
C VAL A 63 -7.51 -6.85 -5.08
N SER A 64 -7.85 -8.11 -4.81
CA SER A 64 -8.68 -8.46 -3.64
C SER A 64 -7.84 -8.55 -2.37
N LYS A 65 -8.43 -8.20 -1.23
CA LYS A 65 -7.82 -8.31 0.10
C LYS A 65 -7.34 -9.74 0.38
N LYS A 66 -8.14 -10.74 0.01
CA LYS A 66 -7.83 -12.16 0.19
C LYS A 66 -6.53 -12.59 -0.50
N GLU A 67 -6.21 -12.01 -1.66
CA GLU A 67 -4.98 -12.31 -2.38
C GLU A 67 -3.71 -11.81 -1.67
N VAL A 68 -3.85 -10.76 -0.85
CA VAL A 68 -2.72 -10.10 -0.19
C VAL A 68 -2.65 -10.38 1.30
N GLU A 69 -3.70 -10.96 1.88
CA GLU A 69 -3.82 -11.30 3.30
C GLU A 69 -2.73 -12.27 3.78
N ASN A 70 -2.34 -13.22 2.91
CA ASN A 70 -1.24 -14.16 3.19
C ASN A 70 0.16 -13.57 2.91
N GLY A 71 0.23 -12.42 2.23
CA GLY A 71 1.48 -11.75 1.91
C GLY A 71 1.92 -10.81 3.04
N ARG A 72 3.01 -11.14 3.74
CA ARG A 72 3.52 -10.36 4.88
C ARG A 72 3.57 -8.85 4.62
N ARG A 73 4.01 -8.44 3.42
CA ARG A 73 4.15 -7.03 3.05
C ARG A 73 2.95 -6.45 2.31
N LEU A 74 2.35 -7.25 1.42
CA LEU A 74 1.29 -6.78 0.53
C LEU A 74 0.02 -6.39 1.28
N LYS A 75 -0.25 -6.99 2.45
CA LYS A 75 -1.33 -6.55 3.33
C LYS A 75 -1.19 -5.08 3.76
N TYR A 76 0.03 -4.60 4.00
CA TYR A 76 0.29 -3.21 4.37
C TYR A 76 0.20 -2.27 3.18
N VAL A 77 0.75 -2.68 2.03
CA VAL A 77 0.61 -1.93 0.77
C VAL A 77 -0.86 -1.75 0.41
N TYR A 78 -1.69 -2.79 0.59
CA TYR A 78 -3.14 -2.71 0.41
C TYR A 78 -3.77 -1.61 1.28
N GLN A 79 -3.47 -1.59 2.59
CA GLN A 79 -4.04 -0.59 3.49
C GLN A 79 -3.65 0.85 3.11
N ILE A 80 -2.43 1.05 2.64
CA ILE A 80 -1.96 2.37 2.20
C ILE A 80 -2.59 2.76 0.86
N VAL A 81 -2.53 1.88 -0.14
CA VAL A 81 -3.06 2.13 -1.49
C VAL A 81 -4.56 2.38 -1.46
N LYS A 82 -5.31 1.71 -0.59
CA LYS A 82 -6.74 1.92 -0.36
C LYS A 82 -7.12 3.37 -0.03
N LYS A 83 -6.20 4.14 0.55
CA LYS A 83 -6.45 5.53 0.97
C LYS A 83 -6.08 6.55 -0.11
N LEU A 84 -5.50 6.11 -1.23
CA LEU A 84 -5.14 7.00 -2.34
C LEU A 84 -6.41 7.56 -3.02
N PRO A 85 -6.41 8.82 -3.46
CA PRO A 85 -7.61 9.53 -3.92
C PRO A 85 -8.21 9.01 -5.24
N TYR A 86 -7.47 8.19 -5.97
CA TYR A 86 -7.88 7.58 -7.24
C TYR A 86 -8.04 6.06 -7.14
N VAL A 87 -8.12 5.54 -5.91
CA VAL A 87 -8.40 4.12 -5.64
C VAL A 87 -9.75 4.03 -4.95
N SER A 88 -10.59 3.11 -5.42
CA SER A 88 -11.82 2.74 -4.74
C SER A 88 -11.72 1.32 -4.22
N GLU A 89 -12.37 1.07 -3.08
CA GLU A 89 -12.59 -0.27 -2.55
C GLU A 89 -14.05 -0.66 -2.77
N ASN A 90 -14.28 -1.80 -3.42
CA ASN A 90 -15.59 -2.41 -3.55
C ASN A 90 -15.49 -3.91 -3.28
N SER A 91 -16.34 -4.44 -2.41
CA SER A 91 -16.35 -5.87 -2.04
C SER A 91 -14.95 -6.41 -1.71
N ASP A 92 -14.23 -5.72 -0.82
CA ASP A 92 -12.85 -6.08 -0.41
C ASP A 92 -11.84 -6.17 -1.57
N SER A 93 -12.07 -5.44 -2.66
CA SER A 93 -11.14 -5.35 -3.79
C SER A 93 -10.85 -3.90 -4.15
N LEU A 94 -9.57 -3.59 -4.36
CA LEU A 94 -9.13 -2.26 -4.80
C LEU A 94 -9.11 -2.17 -6.32
N LYS A 95 -9.60 -1.05 -6.85
CA LYS A 95 -9.56 -0.70 -8.28
C LYS A 95 -9.16 0.75 -8.45
N VAL A 96 -8.57 1.06 -9.61
CA VAL A 96 -8.37 2.46 -10.01
C VAL A 96 -9.72 3.03 -10.44
N ILE A 97 -10.04 4.24 -9.96
CA ILE A 97 -11.22 4.98 -10.40
C ILE A 97 -10.90 5.58 -11.76
N ASP A 98 -11.77 5.34 -12.75
CA ASP A 98 -11.69 5.98 -14.07
C ASP A 98 -12.07 7.46 -14.03
#